data_AF-X0VUL8-F1
#
_entry.id   AF-X0VUL8-F1
#
_cell.length_a   1.000
_cell.length_b   1.000
_cell.length_c   1.000
_cell.angle_alpha   90.00
_cell.angle_beta   90.00
_cell.angle_gamma   90.00
#
_symmetry.space_group_name_H-M   'P 1'
#
loop_
_entity.id
_entity.type
_entity.pdbx_description
1 polymer ?
#
loop_
_entity_poly.entity_id
_entity_poly.type
_entity_poly.pdbx_seq_one_letter_code
_entity_poly.pdbx_strand_id
1 'polypeptide(L)'
;MKRPVKPKEKTIVYPYIPNSVPSVKSQMLKEVGVTSVEEFFDDIPGELRVKGKMDLPEPFLSECALKRHVEGIISRNKDCEENLNFLGAGCWQHYVPAVCDEINQRSEFLTAYAGEPY
;
A
#
# COMPACT_ATOMS: atom_id res chain seq x y z
N MET A 1 1.45 43.47 -9.86
CA MET A 1 0.77 42.43 -9.06
C MET A 1 1.00 41.07 -9.71
N LYS A 2 2.04 40.33 -9.30
CA LYS A 2 2.34 38.99 -9.87
C LYS A 2 1.41 38.00 -9.19
N ARG A 3 0.53 37.34 -9.96
CA ARG A 3 -0.36 36.28 -9.45
C ARG A 3 0.52 35.17 -8.84
N PRO A 4 0.19 34.62 -7.66
CA PRO A 4 0.94 33.51 -7.10
C PRO A 4 0.82 32.32 -8.04
N VAL A 5 1.95 31.87 -8.58
CA VAL A 5 2.04 30.64 -9.38
C VAL A 5 1.81 29.49 -8.42
N LYS A 6 0.65 28.82 -8.50
CA LYS A 6 0.41 27.57 -7.77
C LYS A 6 1.57 26.62 -8.10
N PRO A 7 2.25 26.03 -7.10
CA PRO A 7 3.33 25.09 -7.37
C PRO A 7 2.80 23.97 -8.28
N LYS A 8 3.51 23.72 -9.39
CA LYS A 8 3.15 22.64 -10.32
C LYS A 8 3.10 21.33 -9.52
N GLU A 9 1.92 20.75 -9.45
CA GLU A 9 1.68 19.46 -8.84
C GLU A 9 2.54 18.43 -9.57
N LYS A 10 3.50 17.82 -8.87
CA LYS A 10 4.36 16.80 -9.47
C LYS A 10 3.51 15.57 -9.71
N THR A 11 3.37 15.18 -10.97
CA THR A 11 2.78 13.89 -11.33
C THR A 11 3.67 12.77 -10.80
N ILE A 12 3.14 11.97 -9.87
CA ILE A 12 3.82 10.77 -9.35
C ILE A 12 3.23 9.56 -10.06
N VAL A 13 4.11 8.74 -10.63
CA VAL A 13 3.76 7.42 -11.16
C VAL A 13 4.14 6.40 -10.10
N TYR A 14 3.19 5.54 -9.74
CA TYR A 14 3.38 4.51 -8.73
C TYR A 14 3.54 3.15 -9.40
N PRO A 15 4.53 2.33 -9.01
CA PRO A 15 4.74 1.02 -9.61
C PRO A 15 3.59 0.04 -9.33
N TYR A 16 2.83 0.26 -8.26
CA TYR A 16 1.68 -0.55 -7.85
C TYR A 16 0.32 0.02 -8.29
N ILE A 17 0.28 1.20 -8.92
CA ILE A 17 -0.95 1.80 -9.48
C ILE A 17 -0.76 1.93 -11.00
N PRO A 18 -1.13 0.92 -11.81
CA PRO A 18 -0.80 0.88 -13.23
C PRO A 18 -1.44 2.04 -14.02
N ASN A 19 -2.62 2.51 -13.59
CA ASN A 19 -3.31 3.66 -14.18
C ASN A 19 -2.89 5.03 -13.60
N SER A 20 -1.79 5.08 -12.83
CA SER A 20 -1.19 6.36 -12.41
C SER A 20 -0.42 7.06 -13.53
N VAL A 21 0.01 6.30 -14.55
CA VAL A 21 0.68 6.84 -15.74
C VAL A 21 -0.27 7.76 -16.51
N PRO A 22 0.10 9.02 -16.80
CA PRO A 22 -0.81 9.99 -17.44
C PRO A 22 -1.39 9.52 -18.77
N SER A 23 -0.56 8.92 -19.64
CA SER A 23 -1.01 8.43 -20.95
C SER A 23 -2.04 7.31 -20.82
N VAL A 24 -1.79 6.34 -19.93
CA VAL A 24 -2.72 5.24 -19.63
C VAL A 24 -4.03 5.80 -19.06
N LYS A 25 -3.95 6.70 -18.08
CA LYS A 25 -5.13 7.36 -17.49
C LYS A 25 -5.95 8.08 -18.57
N SER A 26 -5.32 8.89 -19.42
CA SER A 26 -6.01 9.60 -20.50
C SER A 26 -6.66 8.66 -21.51
N GLN A 27 -6.01 7.54 -21.84
CA GLN A 27 -6.59 6.52 -22.72
C GLN A 27 -7.82 5.87 -22.08
N MET A 28 -7.75 5.51 -20.80
CA MET A 28 -8.89 4.93 -20.06
C MET A 28 -10.07 5.91 -19.97
N LEU A 29 -9.82 7.18 -19.64
CA LEU A 29 -10.89 8.20 -19.58
C LEU A 29 -11.57 8.39 -20.94
N LYS A 30 -10.78 8.45 -22.02
CA LYS A 30 -11.30 8.56 -23.39
C LYS A 30 -12.16 7.37 -23.78
N GLU A 31 -11.77 6.15 -23.41
CA GLU A 31 -12.51 4.93 -23.71
C GLU A 31 -13.86 4.89 -22.99
N VAL A 32 -13.91 5.35 -21.74
CA VAL A 32 -15.14 5.39 -20.93
C VAL A 32 -16.01 6.63 -21.26
N GLY A 33 -15.46 7.61 -21.99
CA GLY A 33 -16.19 8.80 -22.44
C GLY A 33 -16.33 9.91 -21.39
N VAL A 34 -15.51 9.89 -20.34
CA VAL A 34 -15.49 10.91 -19.28
C VAL A 34 -14.27 11.83 -19.41
N THR A 35 -14.36 13.04 -18.86
CA THR A 35 -13.26 14.02 -18.96
C THR A 35 -12.33 14.00 -17.73
N SER A 36 -12.81 13.45 -16.61
CA SER A 36 -12.13 13.50 -15.32
C SER A 36 -12.48 12.29 -14.46
N VAL A 37 -11.65 12.00 -13.43
CA VAL A 37 -11.93 10.91 -12.49
C VAL A 37 -13.08 11.29 -11.55
N GLU A 38 -13.26 12.59 -11.34
CA GLU A 38 -14.27 13.19 -10.47
C GLU A 38 -15.70 12.83 -10.87
N GLU A 39 -15.96 12.69 -12.18
CA GLU A 39 -17.25 12.25 -12.74
C GLU A 39 -17.67 10.86 -12.24
N PHE A 40 -16.73 9.96 -11.95
CA PHE A 40 -17.06 8.63 -11.38
C PHE A 40 -17.57 8.68 -9.95
N PHE A 41 -17.37 9.80 -9.25
CA PHE A 41 -17.81 9.96 -7.87
C PHE A 41 -19.18 10.62 -7.75
N ASP A 42 -19.84 10.97 -8.85
CA ASP A 42 -21.12 11.69 -8.88
C ASP A 42 -22.25 10.98 -8.13
N ASP A 43 -22.21 9.65 -8.06
CA ASP A 43 -23.16 8.84 -7.30
C ASP A 43 -22.97 8.95 -5.77
N ILE A 44 -21.86 9.52 -5.30
CA ILE A 44 -21.60 9.73 -3.87
C ILE A 44 -22.11 11.13 -3.47
N PRO A 45 -23.12 11.23 -2.58
CA PRO A 45 -23.61 12.51 -2.07
C PRO A 45 -22.48 13.40 -1.54
N GLY A 46 -22.48 14.68 -1.91
CA GLY A 46 -21.39 15.61 -1.58
C GLY A 46 -21.16 15.83 -0.08
N GLU A 47 -22.15 15.53 0.75
CA GLU A 47 -22.04 15.53 2.22
C GLU A 47 -21.26 14.35 2.78
N LEU A 48 -21.24 13.22 2.06
CA LEU A 48 -20.49 12.02 2.43
C LEU A 48 -19.05 12.04 1.89
N ARG A 49 -18.75 12.94 0.94
CA ARG A 49 -17.40 13.08 0.38
C ARG A 49 -16.48 13.76 1.39
N VAL A 50 -15.32 13.16 1.61
CA VAL A 50 -14.26 13.74 2.44
C VAL A 50 -13.79 15.05 1.81
N LYS A 51 -13.88 16.15 2.57
CA LYS A 51 -13.45 17.47 2.13
C LYS A 51 -12.02 17.73 2.62
N GLY A 52 -11.07 17.64 1.70
CA GLY A 52 -9.65 17.89 1.98
C GLY A 52 -8.81 16.61 2.02
N LYS A 53 -7.61 16.73 2.58
CA LYS A 53 -6.69 15.60 2.75
C LYS A 53 -6.99 14.87 4.06
N MET A 54 -6.72 13.56 4.08
CA MET A 54 -6.68 12.81 5.33
C MET A 54 -5.55 13.34 6.22
N ASP A 55 -5.75 13.31 7.54
CA ASP A 55 -4.73 13.66 8.54
C ASP A 55 -3.74 12.49 8.68
N LEU A 56 -2.85 12.37 7.70
CA LEU A 56 -1.83 11.33 7.61
C LEU A 56 -0.44 11.96 7.53
N PRO A 57 0.60 11.28 8.05
CA PRO A 57 1.97 11.72 7.85
C PRO A 57 2.33 11.73 6.36
N GLU A 58 3.35 12.53 6.02
CA GLU A 58 3.88 12.58 4.67
C GLU A 58 4.37 11.18 4.22
N PRO A 59 4.15 10.81 2.95
CA PRO A 59 4.44 9.46 2.48
C PRO A 59 5.94 9.23 2.30
N PHE A 60 6.38 7.99 2.58
CA PHE A 60 7.67 7.50 2.10
C PHE A 60 7.54 7.12 0.62
N LEU A 61 8.12 7.93 -0.27
CA LEU A 61 8.11 7.64 -1.71
C LEU A 61 9.10 6.55 -2.14
N SER A 62 10.04 6.18 -1.26
CA SER A 62 11.03 5.13 -1.50
C SER A 62 10.71 3.91 -0.65
N GLU A 63 10.65 2.74 -1.29
CA GLU A 63 10.50 1.45 -0.60
C GLU A 63 11.60 1.22 0.44
N CYS A 64 12.84 1.58 0.13
CA CYS A 64 13.96 1.48 1.07
C CYS A 64 13.77 2.39 2.29
N ALA A 65 13.28 3.62 2.09
CA ALA A 65 13.00 4.53 3.20
C ALA A 65 11.86 4.02 4.09
N LEU A 66 10.79 3.50 3.48
CA LEU A 66 9.67 2.89 4.19
C LEU A 66 10.14 1.66 5.00
N LYS A 67 10.92 0.76 4.37
CA LYS A 67 11.48 -0.42 5.02
C LYS A 67 12.30 -0.04 6.25
N ARG A 68 13.25 0.88 6.10
CA ARG A 68 14.08 1.37 7.22
C ARG A 68 13.27 1.98 8.36
N HIS A 69 12.20 2.70 8.03
CA HIS A 69 11.32 3.28 9.04
C HIS A 69 10.60 2.19 9.85
N VAL A 70 10.02 1.20 9.18
CA VAL A 70 9.31 0.09 9.82
C VAL A 70 10.27 -0.79 10.63
N GLU A 71 11.43 -1.14 10.08
CA GLU A 71 12.48 -1.88 10.80
C GLU A 71 12.93 -1.14 12.06
N GLY A 72 13.06 0.19 12.00
CA GLY A 72 13.39 1.01 13.16
C GLY A 72 12.31 1.04 14.25
N ILE A 73 11.04 0.82 13.88
CA ILE A 73 9.95 0.67 14.86
C ILE A 73 10.04 -0.70 15.53
N ILE A 74 10.22 -1.76 14.71
CA ILE A 74 10.24 -3.16 15.16
C ILE A 74 11.45 -3.44 16.05
N SER A 75 12.62 -2.85 15.77
CA SER A 75 13.85 -3.04 16.53
C SER A 75 13.79 -2.55 17.99
N ARG A 76 12.71 -1.86 18.38
CA ARG A 76 12.47 -1.49 19.79
C ARG A 76 11.88 -2.63 20.62
N ASN A 77 11.43 -3.70 19.96
CA ASN A 77 10.91 -4.88 20.63
C ASN A 77 12.07 -5.75 21.14
N LYS A 78 11.80 -6.53 22.20
CA LYS A 78 12.66 -7.64 22.61
C LYS A 78 12.01 -8.92 22.11
N ASP A 79 12.61 -9.54 21.11
CA ASP A 79 12.07 -10.74 20.48
C ASP A 79 12.53 -12.03 21.18
N CYS A 80 12.01 -13.13 20.65
CA CYS A 80 12.28 -14.48 21.12
C CYS A 80 13.52 -15.13 20.47
N GLU A 81 14.21 -14.44 19.55
CA GLU A 81 15.49 -14.92 19.01
C GLU A 81 16.62 -14.65 20.02
N GLU A 82 16.60 -13.47 20.63
CA GLU A 82 17.59 -13.08 21.64
C GLU A 82 17.20 -13.49 23.07
N ASN A 83 15.92 -13.79 23.32
CA ASN A 83 15.39 -14.08 24.66
C ASN A 83 14.64 -15.42 24.70
N LEU A 84 15.01 -16.28 25.65
CA LEU A 84 14.25 -17.51 25.93
C LEU A 84 12.90 -17.17 26.58
N ASN A 85 11.82 -17.74 26.05
CA ASN A 85 10.46 -17.51 26.52
C ASN A 85 9.79 -18.83 26.94
N PHE A 86 9.38 -18.93 28.21
CA PHE A 86 8.69 -20.09 28.79
C PHE A 86 7.25 -19.77 29.25
N LEU A 87 6.65 -18.68 28.78
CA LEU A 87 5.31 -18.25 29.20
C LEU A 87 4.19 -19.20 28.73
N GLY A 88 4.39 -19.91 27.62
CA GLY A 88 3.43 -20.90 27.12
C GLY A 88 2.10 -20.27 26.68
N ALA A 89 0.98 -20.76 27.24
CA ALA A 89 -0.39 -20.34 26.92
C ALA A 89 -0.83 -20.60 25.46
N GLY A 90 -0.45 -21.76 24.92
CA GLY A 90 -0.81 -22.17 23.55
C GLY A 90 0.13 -21.67 22.46
N CYS A 91 1.19 -20.94 22.83
CA CYS A 91 2.27 -20.53 21.93
C CYS A 91 3.62 -20.90 22.54
N TRP A 92 4.54 -21.45 21.73
CA TRP A 92 5.89 -21.79 22.16
C TRP A 92 6.88 -21.68 21.00
N GLN A 93 8.14 -21.44 21.33
CA GLN A 93 9.23 -21.43 20.36
C GLN A 93 9.42 -22.85 19.80
N HIS A 94 9.41 -22.99 18.48
CA HIS A 94 9.67 -24.24 17.80
C HIS A 94 10.50 -23.99 16.54
N TYR A 95 11.20 -25.02 16.07
CA TYR A 95 11.96 -24.93 14.84
C TYR A 95 11.01 -24.88 13.64
N VAL A 96 11.10 -23.81 12.85
CA VAL A 96 10.43 -23.68 11.55
C VAL A 96 11.47 -23.99 10.47
N PRO A 97 11.30 -25.08 9.69
CA PRO A 97 12.22 -25.40 8.61
C PRO A 97 12.23 -24.34 7.51
N ALA A 98 13.40 -24.07 6.91
CA ALA A 98 13.58 -23.04 5.88
C ALA A 98 12.66 -23.22 4.64
N VAL A 99 12.20 -24.45 4.36
CA VAL A 99 11.24 -24.71 3.27
C VAL A 99 9.88 -24.03 3.51
N CYS A 100 9.50 -23.78 4.76
CA CYS A 100 8.28 -23.02 5.08
C CYS A 100 8.41 -21.58 4.59
N ASP A 101 9.57 -20.95 4.77
CA ASP A 101 9.83 -19.58 4.28
C ASP A 101 9.82 -19.53 2.76
N GLU A 102 10.42 -20.52 2.09
CA GLU A 102 10.41 -20.63 0.62
C GLU A 102 8.99 -20.69 0.08
N ILE A 103 8.11 -21.52 0.68
CA ILE A 103 6.70 -21.60 0.26
C ILE A 103 5.98 -20.29 0.53
N ASN A 104 6.20 -19.66 1.69
CA ASN A 104 5.51 -18.45 2.10
C ASN A 104 5.89 -17.22 1.25
N GLN A 105 7.10 -17.18 0.69
CA GLN A 105 7.59 -16.10 -0.17
C GLN A 105 7.12 -16.22 -1.62
N ARG A 106 6.47 -17.33 -2.00
CA ARG A 106 6.00 -17.56 -3.36
C ARG A 106 4.64 -16.94 -3.63
N SER A 107 4.60 -16.01 -4.58
CA SER A 107 3.40 -15.29 -4.99
C SER A 107 2.26 -16.21 -5.43
N GLU A 108 2.56 -17.36 -6.03
CA GLU A 108 1.50 -18.28 -6.53
C GLU A 108 0.68 -18.89 -5.39
N PHE A 109 1.27 -19.05 -4.20
CA PHE A 109 0.57 -19.53 -3.01
C PHE A 109 -0.01 -18.39 -2.18
N LEU A 110 0.71 -17.27 -2.08
CA LEU A 110 0.33 -16.16 -1.21
C LEU A 110 -0.83 -15.31 -1.76
N THR A 111 -0.93 -15.16 -3.09
CA THR A 111 -1.89 -14.24 -3.73
C THR A 111 -3.18 -14.90 -4.21
N ALA A 112 -3.23 -16.25 -4.23
CA ALA A 112 -4.44 -16.99 -4.53
C ALA A 112 -5.49 -16.78 -3.43
N TYR A 113 -6.76 -16.57 -3.81
CA TYR A 113 -7.82 -16.24 -2.85
C TYR A 113 -8.62 -17.45 -2.37
N ALA A 114 -9.22 -18.21 -3.30
CA ALA A 114 -9.92 -19.45 -3.02
C ALA A 114 -9.53 -20.51 -4.05
N GLY A 115 -9.39 -21.76 -3.61
CA GLY A 115 -8.99 -22.89 -4.45
C GLY A 115 -10.14 -23.61 -5.15
N GLU A 116 -11.34 -23.02 -5.20
CA GLU A 116 -12.52 -23.69 -5.75
C GLU A 116 -12.57 -23.55 -7.29
N PRO A 117 -12.81 -24.66 -8.01
CA PRO A 117 -13.27 -24.61 -9.38
C PRO A 117 -14.78 -24.35 -9.35
N TYR A 118 -15.24 -23.20 -9.84
CA TYR A 118 -16.67 -23.00 -10.13
C TYR A 118 -17.15 -24.01 -11.17
#